data_AF-A0A182MFC4-F1
#
_entry.id   AF-A0A182MFC4-F1
#
_cell.length_a   1.000
_cell.length_b   1.000
_cell.length_c   1.000
_cell.angle_alpha   90.00
_cell.angle_beta   90.00
_cell.angle_gamma   90.00
#
_symmetry.space_group_name_H-M   'P 1'
#
loop_
_entity.id
_entity.type
_entity.pdbx_description
1 polymer ?
#
loop_
_entity_poly.entity_id
_entity_poly.type
_entity_poly.pdbx_seq_one_letter_code
_entity_poly.pdbx_strand_id
1 'polypeptide(L)'
;MEYQHFPKNVYVYYALENFHQNHRLFVISRDDGQLRGNVEKTPSPRCRPLDYVYRDNQTLPIAPCGLIANAIFNDTFHLYQQQTPHRSVPLIGGGSVWPHERKLKFRNPPGDLREALTNFSRPPSWSRELWELDAQNPDNNGFQNEDLINWMRSAALPSFRKQHRRVDHSVTPYEDGMPSGNYSLHILYTYPVTTFGGRKSFVLSSPSWMGARNPFMGYLFLAVGTLKLILSCALFAVSFYWR
;
A
#
# COMPACT_ATOMS: atom_id res chain seq x y z
N MET A 1 -22.19 9.31 -21.62
CA MET A 1 -21.32 8.98 -20.47
C MET A 1 -21.12 10.29 -19.72
N GLU A 2 -21.73 10.43 -18.56
CA GLU A 2 -21.59 11.64 -17.75
C GLU A 2 -20.20 11.61 -17.11
N TYR A 3 -19.34 12.55 -17.49
CA TYR A 3 -17.98 12.60 -16.96
C TYR A 3 -18.03 13.10 -15.52
N GLN A 4 -17.93 12.17 -14.57
CA GLN A 4 -17.98 12.50 -13.16
C GLN A 4 -16.65 13.14 -12.72
N HIS A 5 -16.75 14.36 -12.19
CA HIS A 5 -15.65 15.08 -11.55
C HIS A 5 -15.21 14.32 -10.29
N PHE A 6 -13.91 14.04 -10.14
CA PHE A 6 -13.39 13.51 -8.88
C PHE A 6 -13.13 14.68 -7.94
N PRO A 7 -13.71 14.71 -6.73
CA PRO A 7 -13.45 15.77 -5.76
C PRO A 7 -12.01 15.71 -5.22
N LYS A 8 -11.61 16.74 -4.45
CA LYS A 8 -10.36 16.77 -3.68
C LYS A 8 -10.11 15.46 -2.92
N ASN A 9 -8.83 15.18 -2.65
CA ASN A 9 -8.31 13.97 -2.03
C ASN A 9 -8.43 12.75 -2.94
N VAL A 10 -7.85 12.86 -4.14
CA VAL A 10 -7.78 11.74 -5.08
C VAL A 10 -6.55 10.89 -4.78
N TYR A 11 -6.77 9.61 -4.49
CA TYR A 11 -5.72 8.64 -4.22
C TYR A 11 -5.68 7.56 -5.30
N VAL A 12 -4.46 7.13 -5.59
CA VAL A 12 -4.14 6.02 -6.46
C VAL A 12 -3.86 4.81 -5.58
N TYR A 13 -4.54 3.70 -5.87
CA TYR A 13 -4.28 2.41 -5.28
C TYR A 13 -3.90 1.41 -6.36
N TYR A 14 -2.98 0.50 -6.05
CA TYR A 14 -2.93 -0.78 -6.74
C TYR A 14 -3.75 -1.79 -5.95
N ALA A 15 -4.46 -2.66 -6.66
CA ALA A 15 -5.17 -3.80 -6.10
C ALA A 15 -4.58 -5.09 -6.64
N LEU A 16 -4.41 -6.06 -5.76
CA LEU A 16 -3.98 -7.41 -6.07
C LEU A 16 -5.08 -8.38 -5.66
N GLU A 17 -5.39 -9.32 -6.53
CA GLU A 17 -6.33 -10.42 -6.28
C GLU A 17 -5.56 -11.74 -6.29
N ASN A 18 -6.04 -12.69 -5.48
CA ASN A 18 -5.43 -14.00 -5.30
C ASN A 18 -3.96 -13.93 -4.80
N PHE A 19 -3.66 -12.96 -3.93
CA PHE A 19 -2.34 -12.81 -3.32
C PHE A 19 -2.44 -12.93 -1.78
N HIS A 20 -2.01 -14.06 -1.23
CA HIS A 20 -2.22 -14.41 0.17
C HIS A 20 -1.17 -13.82 1.13
N GLN A 21 -1.17 -12.50 1.33
CA GLN A 21 -0.31 -11.85 2.34
C GLN A 21 -0.57 -12.34 3.76
N ASN A 22 -1.75 -12.90 4.04
CA ASN A 22 -2.19 -13.39 5.34
C ASN A 22 -1.70 -14.80 5.68
N HIS A 23 -0.99 -15.48 4.79
CA HIS A 23 -0.42 -16.79 5.08
C HIS A 23 0.59 -16.69 6.24
N ARG A 24 0.47 -17.53 7.28
CA ARG A 24 1.26 -17.43 8.52
C ARG A 24 2.76 -17.30 8.26
N LEU A 25 3.32 -18.18 7.42
CA LEU A 25 4.77 -18.16 7.11
C LEU A 25 5.19 -16.91 6.34
N PHE A 26 4.28 -16.33 5.54
CA PHE A 26 4.55 -15.09 4.84
C PHE A 26 4.59 -13.92 5.83
N VAL A 27 3.55 -13.79 6.69
CA VAL A 27 3.42 -12.70 7.67
C VAL A 27 4.58 -12.64 8.68
N ILE A 28 5.07 -13.80 9.13
CA ILE A 28 6.16 -13.85 10.13
C ILE A 28 7.54 -13.65 9.51
N SER A 29 7.69 -13.79 8.19
CA SER A 29 8.99 -13.76 7.51
C SER A 29 9.47 -12.33 7.28
N ARG A 30 9.94 -11.72 8.37
CA ARG A 30 10.57 -10.40 8.45
C ARG A 30 11.38 -10.25 9.74
N ASP A 31 12.25 -9.25 9.78
CA ASP A 31 13.00 -8.87 10.98
C ASP A 31 12.66 -7.44 11.42
N ASP A 32 11.81 -7.33 12.46
CA ASP A 32 11.40 -6.03 13.01
C ASP A 32 12.56 -5.27 13.69
N GLY A 33 13.65 -5.94 14.06
CA GLY A 33 14.88 -5.30 14.55
C GLY A 33 15.63 -4.60 13.42
N GLN A 34 15.82 -5.31 12.30
CA GLN A 34 16.43 -4.77 11.08
C GLN A 34 15.62 -3.59 10.52
N LEU A 35 14.29 -3.72 10.45
CA LEU A 35 13.41 -2.63 9.96
C LEU A 35 13.47 -1.37 10.84
N ARG A 36 13.88 -1.50 12.12
CA ARG A 36 14.14 -0.38 13.03
C ARG A 36 15.57 0.18 12.94
N GLY A 37 16.35 -0.26 11.96
CA GLY A 37 17.72 0.22 11.70
C GLY A 37 18.79 -0.52 12.51
N ASN A 38 18.47 -1.63 13.19
CA ASN A 38 19.48 -2.44 13.87
C ASN A 38 20.10 -3.44 12.88
N VAL A 39 21.10 -2.98 12.14
CA VAL A 39 21.81 -3.76 11.12
C VAL A 39 23.10 -4.42 11.64
N GLU A 40 23.46 -4.22 12.91
CA GLU A 40 24.64 -4.84 13.53
C GLU A 40 24.38 -6.30 13.94
N LYS A 41 23.11 -6.70 14.04
CA LYS A 41 22.70 -8.04 14.46
C LYS A 41 22.57 -8.99 13.28
N THR A 42 22.77 -10.27 13.56
CA THR A 42 22.44 -11.33 12.62
C THR A 42 20.94 -11.30 12.28
N PRO A 43 20.57 -11.47 10.99
CA PRO A 43 19.17 -11.53 10.60
C PRO A 43 18.37 -12.56 11.41
N SER A 44 17.13 -12.22 11.74
CA SER A 44 16.23 -13.12 12.45
C SER A 44 16.05 -14.47 11.72
N PRO A 45 16.07 -15.62 12.42
CA PRO A 45 15.75 -16.92 11.83
C PRO A 45 14.36 -16.99 11.18
N ARG A 46 13.46 -16.06 11.54
CA ARG A 46 12.13 -15.93 10.92
C ARG A 46 12.20 -15.55 9.44
N CYS A 47 13.29 -14.90 9.00
CA CYS A 47 13.48 -14.50 7.61
C CYS A 47 13.81 -15.68 6.68
N ARG A 48 14.13 -16.88 7.21
CA ARG A 48 14.43 -18.05 6.38
C ARG A 48 13.32 -18.37 5.38
N PRO A 49 13.66 -18.74 4.13
CA PRO A 49 15.02 -18.96 3.61
C PRO A 49 15.70 -17.69 3.05
N LEU A 50 15.10 -16.51 3.20
CA LEU A 50 15.58 -15.23 2.66
C LEU A 50 16.24 -14.37 3.74
N ASP A 51 17.06 -15.00 4.60
CA ASP A 51 17.93 -14.35 5.57
C ASP A 51 19.33 -14.05 4.98
N TYR A 52 19.83 -14.89 4.08
CA TYR A 52 21.11 -14.72 3.39
C TYR A 52 21.01 -15.02 1.89
N VAL A 53 21.95 -14.47 1.12
CA VAL A 53 22.15 -14.83 -0.29
C VAL A 53 23.64 -15.10 -0.53
N TYR A 54 23.92 -16.06 -1.41
CA TYR A 54 25.27 -16.31 -1.90
C TYR A 54 25.49 -15.54 -3.21
N ARG A 55 26.39 -14.56 -3.20
CA ARG A 55 26.75 -13.74 -4.37
C ARG A 55 28.26 -13.49 -4.36
N ASP A 56 28.90 -13.56 -5.52
CA ASP A 56 30.33 -13.22 -5.67
C ASP A 56 31.25 -13.99 -4.71
N ASN A 57 30.99 -15.29 -4.54
CA ASN A 57 31.67 -16.18 -3.59
C ASN A 57 31.56 -15.78 -2.10
N GLN A 58 30.63 -14.90 -1.75
CA GLN A 58 30.38 -14.44 -0.37
C GLN A 58 28.94 -14.71 0.05
N THR A 59 28.77 -15.04 1.34
CA THR A 59 27.44 -15.16 1.96
C THR A 59 27.10 -13.83 2.61
N LEU A 60 26.17 -13.09 2.02
CA LEU A 60 25.77 -11.77 2.49
C LEU A 60 24.38 -11.84 3.15
N PRO A 61 24.19 -11.23 4.33
CA PRO A 61 22.85 -11.06 4.91
C PRO A 61 21.99 -10.17 4.02
N ILE A 62 20.69 -10.47 3.94
CA ILE A 62 19.75 -9.69 3.13
C ILE A 62 19.18 -8.53 3.96
N ALA A 63 19.09 -7.33 3.38
CA ALA A 63 18.40 -6.18 3.96
C ALA A 63 17.47 -5.50 2.93
N PRO A 64 16.14 -5.43 3.16
CA PRO A 64 15.37 -6.07 4.23
C PRO A 64 15.18 -7.58 4.00
N CYS A 65 15.39 -8.41 5.03
CA CYS A 65 15.22 -9.86 4.92
C CYS A 65 13.75 -10.32 4.94
N GLY A 66 13.51 -11.52 4.41
CA GLY A 66 12.24 -12.23 4.51
C GLY A 66 11.32 -12.14 3.29
N LEU A 67 10.31 -13.01 3.27
CA LEU A 67 9.39 -13.21 2.14
C LEU A 67 8.57 -11.97 1.82
N ILE A 68 8.14 -11.21 2.84
CA ILE A 68 7.32 -10.01 2.63
C ILE A 68 8.11 -8.98 1.83
N ALA A 69 9.31 -8.65 2.30
CA ALA A 69 10.19 -7.69 1.65
C ALA A 69 10.54 -8.11 0.22
N ASN A 70 10.93 -9.37 0.03
CA ASN A 70 11.31 -9.87 -1.28
C ASN A 70 10.17 -9.78 -2.31
N ALA A 71 8.92 -9.99 -1.88
CA ALA A 71 7.76 -9.98 -2.77
C ALA A 71 7.16 -8.58 -3.03
N ILE A 72 7.89 -7.49 -2.75
CA ILE A 72 7.39 -6.11 -2.90
C ILE A 72 6.84 -5.82 -4.31
N PHE A 73 5.68 -5.15 -4.34
CA PHE A 73 5.08 -4.68 -5.59
C PHE A 73 5.94 -3.58 -6.22
N ASN A 74 6.25 -3.72 -7.51
CA ASN A 74 7.24 -2.87 -8.20
C ASN A 74 6.81 -2.42 -9.62
N ASP A 75 5.52 -2.46 -9.96
CA ASP A 75 5.06 -1.75 -11.16
C ASP A 75 5.15 -0.23 -10.95
N THR A 76 5.33 0.51 -12.04
CA THR A 76 5.30 1.98 -12.04
C THR A 76 4.12 2.50 -12.85
N PHE A 77 3.42 3.50 -12.32
CA PHE A 77 2.25 4.09 -12.94
C PHE A 77 2.51 5.54 -13.35
N HIS A 78 2.22 5.86 -14.61
CA HIS A 78 2.23 7.22 -15.13
C HIS A 78 0.84 7.55 -15.68
N LEU A 79 0.21 8.60 -15.15
CA LEU A 79 -1.14 8.99 -15.52
C LEU A 79 -1.09 10.30 -16.30
N TYR A 80 -1.74 10.34 -17.45
CA TYR A 80 -1.78 11.50 -18.34
C TYR A 80 -3.21 11.89 -18.64
N GLN A 81 -3.49 13.19 -18.63
CA GLN A 81 -4.72 13.74 -19.17
C GLN A 81 -4.60 13.84 -20.69
N GLN A 82 -5.56 13.30 -21.42
CA GLN A 82 -5.63 13.35 -22.87
C GLN A 82 -6.13 14.72 -23.34
N GLN A 83 -5.27 15.73 -23.18
CA GLN A 83 -5.38 17.04 -23.81
C GLN A 83 -4.25 17.20 -24.82
N THR A 84 -4.34 18.18 -25.72
CA THR A 84 -3.25 18.58 -26.62
C THR A 84 -2.60 19.86 -26.09
N PRO A 85 -1.34 19.84 -25.63
CA PRO A 85 -0.45 18.68 -25.45
C PRO A 85 -0.85 17.81 -24.24
N HIS A 86 -0.40 16.55 -24.23
CA HIS A 86 -0.65 15.62 -23.12
C HIS A 86 -0.10 16.19 -21.81
N ARG A 87 -0.95 16.33 -20.81
CA ARG A 87 -0.57 16.84 -19.49
C ARG A 87 -0.37 15.66 -18.53
N SER A 88 0.81 15.58 -17.91
CA SER A 88 1.05 14.60 -16.84
C SER A 88 0.24 14.98 -15.61
N VAL A 89 -0.50 14.02 -15.04
CA VAL A 89 -1.13 14.21 -13.73
C VAL A 89 -0.02 14.15 -12.68
N PRO A 90 0.10 15.15 -11.79
CA PRO A 90 1.14 15.17 -10.77
C PRO A 90 0.79 14.15 -9.68
N LEU A 91 1.39 12.96 -9.79
CA LEU A 91 1.27 11.92 -8.77
C LEU A 91 2.46 12.02 -7.82
N ILE A 92 2.18 12.27 -6.55
CA ILE A 92 3.20 12.40 -5.51
C ILE A 92 3.09 11.27 -4.49
N GLY A 93 4.24 10.92 -3.91
CA GLY A 93 4.28 10.12 -2.68
C GLY A 93 3.65 10.89 -1.52
N GLY A 94 3.14 10.17 -0.53
CA GLY A 94 2.59 10.78 0.68
C GLY A 94 1.23 10.22 1.08
N GLY A 95 1.05 10.07 2.39
CA GLY A 95 -0.23 9.77 3.00
C GLY A 95 -0.57 8.28 3.10
N SER A 96 0.29 7.38 2.61
CA SER A 96 0.07 5.93 2.74
C SER A 96 0.55 5.39 4.08
N VAL A 97 1.45 6.10 4.77
CA VAL A 97 2.10 5.67 6.01
C VAL A 97 1.70 6.59 7.17
N TRP A 98 1.34 5.98 8.30
CA TRP A 98 1.02 6.74 9.50
C TRP A 98 2.28 7.31 10.16
N PRO A 99 2.25 8.54 10.71
CA PRO A 99 3.42 9.16 11.34
C PRO A 99 4.06 8.32 12.45
N HIS A 100 3.25 7.58 13.22
CA HIS A 100 3.75 6.73 14.29
C HIS A 100 4.49 5.48 13.75
N GLU A 101 4.08 4.93 12.59
CA GLU A 101 4.78 3.80 11.98
C GLU A 101 6.16 4.22 11.49
N ARG A 102 6.24 5.38 10.81
CA ARG A 102 7.50 5.97 10.36
C ARG A 102 8.44 6.33 11.52
N LYS A 103 7.92 6.64 12.70
CA LYS A 103 8.75 7.01 13.87
C LYS A 103 9.14 5.82 14.75
N LEU A 104 8.29 4.81 14.90
CA LEU A 104 8.47 3.73 15.88
C LEU A 104 8.86 2.38 15.28
N LYS A 105 8.32 2.05 14.10
CA LYS A 105 8.48 0.71 13.50
C LYS A 105 9.56 0.65 12.42
N PHE A 106 9.77 1.75 11.71
CA PHE A 106 10.69 1.80 10.57
C PHE A 106 11.69 2.93 10.75
N ARG A 107 12.99 2.62 10.72
CA ARG A 107 14.06 3.61 10.82
C ARG A 107 15.26 3.16 10.02
N ASN A 108 15.93 4.13 9.41
CA ASN A 108 17.24 3.90 8.82
C ASN A 108 18.30 3.77 9.92
N PRO A 109 19.36 2.98 9.71
CA PRO A 109 20.53 3.02 10.58
C PRO A 109 21.12 4.43 10.63
N PRO A 110 21.81 4.81 11.72
CA PRO A 110 22.46 6.11 11.82
C PRO A 110 23.59 6.21 10.79
N GLY A 111 23.84 7.43 10.28
CA GLY A 111 24.89 7.69 9.29
C GLY A 111 24.40 7.54 7.85
N ASP A 112 25.34 7.33 6.93
CA ASP A 112 25.01 7.09 5.53
C ASP A 112 24.46 5.66 5.32
N LEU A 113 23.34 5.58 4.59
CA LEU A 113 22.66 4.33 4.30
C LEU A 113 23.53 3.36 3.50
N ARG A 114 24.33 3.88 2.56
CA ARG A 114 25.19 3.05 1.71
C ARG A 114 26.29 2.41 2.53
N GLU A 115 26.98 3.22 3.34
CA GLU A 115 28.02 2.75 4.24
C GLU A 115 27.48 1.71 5.24
N ALA A 116 26.35 2.02 5.88
CA ALA A 116 25.72 1.13 6.86
C ALA A 116 25.28 -0.22 6.28
N LEU A 117 25.01 -0.29 4.97
CA LEU A 117 24.54 -1.49 4.26
C LEU A 117 25.58 -2.10 3.31
N THR A 118 26.86 -1.68 3.37
CA THR A 118 27.91 -2.16 2.44
C THR A 118 28.06 -3.68 2.41
N ASN A 119 27.92 -4.34 3.57
CA ASN A 119 28.04 -5.79 3.71
C ASN A 119 26.68 -6.53 3.64
N PHE A 120 25.64 -5.86 3.17
CA PHE A 120 24.31 -6.44 2.98
C PHE A 120 24.00 -6.58 1.49
N SER A 121 23.14 -7.53 1.17
CA SER A 121 22.56 -7.66 -0.15
C SER A 121 21.10 -7.23 -0.16
N ARG A 122 20.64 -6.65 -1.27
CA ARG A 122 19.20 -6.53 -1.52
C ARG A 122 18.53 -7.91 -1.65
N PRO A 123 17.21 -7.99 -1.43
CA PRO A 123 16.45 -9.21 -1.69
C PRO A 123 16.60 -9.69 -3.15
N PRO A 124 16.62 -11.01 -3.40
CA PRO A 124 16.84 -11.56 -4.74
C PRO A 124 15.90 -11.05 -5.83
N SER A 125 14.63 -10.79 -5.51
CA SER A 125 13.64 -10.28 -6.46
C SER A 125 13.73 -8.78 -6.72
N TRP A 126 14.60 -8.05 -6.02
CA TRP A 126 14.72 -6.60 -6.16
C TRP A 126 15.66 -6.23 -7.31
N SER A 127 15.22 -5.28 -8.14
CA SER A 127 16.02 -4.67 -9.21
C SER A 127 16.89 -3.51 -8.72
N ARG A 128 16.54 -2.93 -7.57
CA ARG A 128 17.15 -1.74 -6.98
C ARG A 128 17.62 -1.99 -5.56
N GLU A 129 18.65 -1.29 -5.14
CA GLU A 129 19.14 -1.28 -3.76
C GLU A 129 18.21 -0.49 -2.83
N LEU A 130 18.32 -0.76 -1.53
CA LEU A 130 17.45 -0.18 -0.51
C LEU A 130 17.60 1.35 -0.37
N TRP A 131 18.76 1.90 -0.70
CA TRP A 131 19.06 3.34 -0.65
C TRP A 131 18.75 4.10 -1.95
N GLU A 132 18.20 3.44 -2.97
CA GLU A 132 17.86 4.03 -4.28
C GLU A 132 16.38 3.80 -4.69
N LEU A 133 15.52 3.53 -3.70
CA LEU A 133 14.11 3.29 -3.93
C LEU A 133 13.38 4.53 -4.46
N ASP A 134 13.77 5.72 -4.02
CA ASP A 134 13.24 7.00 -4.46
C ASP A 134 14.38 7.96 -4.87
N ALA A 135 14.52 8.18 -6.17
CA ALA A 135 15.53 9.09 -6.71
C ALA A 135 15.19 10.58 -6.53
N GLN A 136 13.92 10.92 -6.29
CA GLN A 136 13.44 12.30 -6.18
C GLN A 136 13.47 12.81 -4.75
N ASN A 137 13.29 11.92 -3.77
CA ASN A 137 13.25 12.29 -2.36
C ASN A 137 14.24 11.45 -1.53
N PRO A 138 15.39 12.04 -1.12
CA PRO A 138 16.36 11.38 -0.25
C PRO A 138 15.75 10.86 1.06
N ASP A 139 14.79 11.59 1.65
CA ASP A 139 14.14 11.21 2.92
C ASP A 139 13.18 10.01 2.76
N ASN A 140 12.86 9.63 1.52
CA ASN A 140 11.99 8.50 1.19
C ASN A 140 12.80 7.26 0.72
N ASN A 141 14.02 7.11 1.21
CA ASN A 141 14.88 5.94 0.95
C ASN A 141 15.09 5.08 2.21
N GLY A 142 15.66 3.90 2.01
CA GLY A 142 15.97 2.99 3.08
C GLY A 142 14.73 2.22 3.59
N PHE A 143 14.80 1.80 4.85
CA PHE A 143 13.66 1.20 5.56
C PHE A 143 12.50 2.21 5.76
N GLN A 144 12.75 3.51 5.58
CA GLN A 144 11.76 4.56 5.75
C GLN A 144 10.97 4.88 4.47
N ASN A 145 11.27 4.22 3.35
CA ASN A 145 10.53 4.36 2.10
C ASN A 145 9.04 4.04 2.28
N GLU A 146 8.18 4.92 1.76
CA GLU A 146 6.73 4.83 1.96
C GLU A 146 6.10 3.59 1.32
N ASP A 147 6.53 3.22 0.12
CA ASP A 147 6.02 2.05 -0.60
C ASP A 147 6.41 0.76 0.13
N LEU A 148 7.65 0.68 0.63
CA LEU A 148 8.13 -0.42 1.45
C LEU A 148 7.30 -0.55 2.73
N ILE A 149 7.16 0.52 3.52
CA ILE A 149 6.38 0.47 4.77
C ILE A 149 4.94 0.03 4.50
N ASN A 150 4.32 0.59 3.47
CA ASN A 150 2.96 0.26 3.10
C ASN A 150 2.81 -1.20 2.65
N TRP A 151 3.80 -1.74 1.94
CA TRP A 151 3.85 -3.15 1.55
C TRP A 151 4.01 -4.07 2.77
N MET A 152 4.89 -3.73 3.71
CA MET A 152 5.18 -4.50 4.92
C MET A 152 3.98 -4.67 5.86
N ARG A 153 2.93 -3.84 5.71
CA ARG A 153 1.63 -4.05 6.36
C ARG A 153 0.84 -5.15 5.64
N SER A 154 0.99 -6.39 6.07
CA SER A 154 0.25 -7.53 5.50
C SER A 154 -1.26 -7.29 5.46
N ALA A 155 -1.87 -7.48 4.31
CA ALA A 155 -3.32 -7.45 4.16
C ALA A 155 -3.97 -8.67 4.82
N ALA A 156 -5.18 -8.49 5.36
CA ALA A 156 -5.93 -9.56 6.02
C ALA A 156 -6.59 -10.54 5.04
N LEU A 157 -6.82 -10.12 3.79
CA LEU A 157 -7.53 -10.85 2.76
C LEU A 157 -6.65 -11.06 1.52
N PRO A 158 -6.91 -12.10 0.71
CA PRO A 158 -6.14 -12.37 -0.51
C PRO A 158 -6.40 -11.37 -1.64
N SER A 159 -7.54 -10.67 -1.57
CA SER A 159 -7.84 -9.54 -2.44
C SER A 159 -7.77 -8.27 -1.63
N PHE A 160 -6.84 -7.39 -1.97
CA PHE A 160 -6.59 -6.16 -1.23
C PHE A 160 -6.17 -5.04 -2.16
N ARG A 161 -6.24 -3.82 -1.64
CA ARG A 161 -5.68 -2.63 -2.27
C ARG A 161 -4.75 -1.91 -1.31
N LYS A 162 -3.72 -1.27 -1.85
CA LYS A 162 -2.76 -0.47 -1.10
C LYS A 162 -2.61 0.88 -1.77
N GLN A 163 -2.65 1.94 -0.97
CA GLN A 163 -2.46 3.30 -1.47
C GLN A 163 -1.03 3.45 -1.96
N HIS A 164 -0.83 3.99 -3.15
CA HIS A 164 0.49 4.13 -3.75
C HIS A 164 0.86 5.60 -3.90
N ARG A 165 -0.02 6.40 -4.49
CA ARG A 165 0.20 7.83 -4.71
C ARG A 165 -1.06 8.62 -4.40
N ARG A 166 -0.91 9.93 -4.31
CA ARG A 166 -2.03 10.89 -4.33
C ARG A 166 -1.81 11.91 -5.43
N VAL A 167 -2.88 12.48 -5.93
CA VAL A 167 -2.80 13.62 -6.85
C VAL A 167 -2.36 14.85 -6.06
N ASP A 168 -1.41 15.58 -6.60
CA ASP A 168 -1.01 16.87 -6.06
C ASP A 168 -2.04 17.93 -6.42
N HIS A 169 -2.83 18.34 -5.41
CA HIS A 169 -3.85 19.36 -5.54
C HIS A 169 -3.29 20.80 -5.37
N SER A 170 -1.97 20.98 -5.33
CA SER A 170 -1.33 22.32 -5.37
C SER A 170 -1.07 22.83 -6.79
N VAL A 171 -1.28 21.98 -7.80
CA VAL A 171 -0.94 22.24 -9.21
C VAL A 171 -2.19 22.44 -10.06
N THR A 172 -2.18 23.44 -10.94
CA THR A 172 -3.26 23.68 -11.92
C THR A 172 -3.36 22.57 -12.96
N PRO A 173 -4.56 22.08 -13.35
CA PRO A 173 -5.92 22.45 -12.90
C PRO A 173 -6.49 21.48 -11.85
N TYR A 174 -5.63 20.90 -11.00
CA TYR A 174 -6.01 19.84 -10.07
C TYR A 174 -6.41 20.36 -8.68
N GLU A 175 -6.52 21.67 -8.48
CA GLU A 175 -6.79 22.28 -7.19
C GLU A 175 -8.06 21.71 -6.57
N ASP A 176 -9.15 21.67 -7.34
CA ASP A 176 -10.48 21.24 -6.90
C ASP A 176 -10.81 19.77 -7.18
N GLY A 177 -9.79 18.98 -7.52
CA GLY A 177 -9.93 17.56 -7.81
C GLY A 177 -9.37 17.19 -9.18
N MET A 178 -9.75 16.04 -9.72
CA MET A 178 -9.41 15.70 -11.10
C MET A 178 -10.53 16.12 -12.04
N PRO A 179 -10.25 17.01 -13.01
CA PRO A 179 -11.24 17.43 -14.00
C PRO A 179 -11.83 16.26 -14.78
N SER A 180 -13.07 16.42 -15.22
CA SER A 180 -13.69 15.54 -16.19
C SER A 180 -12.87 15.49 -17.50
N GLY A 181 -12.73 14.30 -18.06
CA GLY A 181 -12.05 14.11 -19.33
C GLY A 181 -11.50 12.70 -19.50
N ASN A 182 -10.80 12.52 -20.61
CA ASN A 182 -10.13 11.26 -20.90
C ASN A 182 -8.72 11.26 -20.30
N TYR A 183 -8.34 10.13 -19.73
CA TYR A 183 -7.03 9.91 -19.15
C TYR A 183 -6.42 8.64 -19.73
N SER A 184 -5.11 8.64 -19.96
CA SER A 184 -4.33 7.46 -20.31
C SER A 184 -3.42 7.07 -19.17
N LEU A 185 -3.44 5.79 -18.83
CA LEU A 185 -2.55 5.18 -17.85
C LEU A 185 -1.47 4.39 -18.58
N HIS A 186 -0.21 4.77 -18.37
CA HIS A 186 0.95 4.02 -18.84
C HIS A 186 1.53 3.25 -17.65
N ILE A 187 1.73 1.94 -17.83
CA ILE A 187 2.19 1.05 -16.76
C ILE A 187 3.50 0.41 -17.21
N LEU A 188 4.55 0.58 -16.41
CA LEU A 188 5.74 -0.26 -16.51
C LEU A 188 5.47 -1.55 -15.75
N TYR A 189 5.21 -2.61 -16.50
CA TYR A 189 4.76 -3.90 -15.98
C TYR A 189 5.98 -4.75 -15.55
N THR A 190 6.27 -4.76 -14.26
CA THR A 190 7.43 -5.47 -13.68
C THR A 190 6.98 -6.62 -12.78
N TYR A 191 5.77 -6.55 -12.21
CA TYR A 191 5.26 -7.53 -11.25
C TYR A 191 4.35 -8.57 -11.93
N PRO A 192 4.82 -9.82 -12.11
CA PRO A 192 4.03 -10.89 -12.73
C PRO A 192 3.01 -11.47 -11.75
N VAL A 193 1.74 -11.50 -12.15
CA VAL A 193 0.65 -12.06 -11.33
C VAL A 193 0.01 -13.30 -11.93
N THR A 194 0.22 -13.55 -13.23
CA THR A 194 -0.39 -14.66 -13.96
C THR A 194 0.14 -16.03 -13.52
N THR A 195 1.39 -16.08 -13.03
CA THR A 195 2.05 -17.32 -12.58
C THR A 195 1.36 -17.98 -11.39
N PHE A 196 0.64 -17.21 -10.57
CA PHE A 196 -0.16 -17.72 -9.46
C PHE A 196 -1.67 -17.51 -9.68
N GLY A 197 -2.10 -17.25 -10.92
CA GLY A 197 -3.51 -17.01 -11.25
C GLY A 197 -4.08 -15.75 -10.58
N GLY A 198 -3.25 -14.75 -10.31
CA GLY A 198 -3.64 -13.47 -9.74
C GLY A 198 -4.04 -12.45 -10.78
N ARG A 199 -4.67 -11.37 -10.30
CA ARG A 199 -5.02 -10.19 -11.10
C ARG A 199 -4.49 -8.95 -10.41
N LYS A 200 -4.19 -7.92 -11.21
CA LYS A 200 -3.81 -6.61 -10.70
C LYS A 200 -4.62 -5.52 -11.37
N SER A 201 -5.00 -4.53 -10.59
CA SER A 201 -5.84 -3.42 -11.02
C SER A 201 -5.30 -2.11 -10.51
N PHE A 202 -5.41 -1.07 -11.33
CA PHE A 202 -5.19 0.31 -10.94
C PHE A 202 -6.53 0.94 -10.54
N VAL A 203 -6.58 1.55 -9.36
CA VAL A 203 -7.83 2.08 -8.79
C VAL A 203 -7.64 3.53 -8.39
N LEU A 204 -8.45 4.42 -8.96
CA LEU A 204 -8.61 5.81 -8.50
C LEU A 204 -9.80 5.89 -7.56
N SER A 205 -9.62 6.56 -6.42
CA SER A 205 -10.70 6.75 -5.46
C SER A 205 -10.51 8.04 -4.67
N SER A 206 -11.63 8.73 -4.41
CA SER A 206 -11.73 9.85 -3.47
C SER A 206 -12.56 9.41 -2.25
N PRO A 207 -11.93 8.88 -1.18
CA PRO A 207 -12.64 8.43 0.00
C PRO A 207 -13.30 9.61 0.72
N SER A 208 -14.46 9.36 1.33
CA SER A 208 -15.08 10.32 2.25
C SER A 208 -14.46 10.19 3.64
N TRP A 209 -14.98 10.95 4.61
CA TRP A 209 -14.57 10.82 6.01
C TRP A 209 -14.80 9.39 6.57
N MET A 210 -15.75 8.64 6.02
CA MET A 210 -16.02 7.22 6.37
C MET A 210 -15.13 6.24 5.61
N GLY A 211 -14.16 6.74 4.84
CA GLY A 211 -13.29 5.95 3.99
C GLY A 211 -13.84 5.77 2.58
N ALA A 212 -13.31 4.76 1.89
CA ALA A 212 -13.71 4.45 0.52
C ALA A 212 -15.12 3.83 0.46
N ARG A 213 -15.75 3.94 -0.71
CA ARG A 213 -17.13 3.48 -0.95
C ARG A 213 -17.33 2.02 -0.50
N ASN A 214 -18.16 1.84 0.54
CA ASN A 214 -18.58 0.54 1.04
C ASN A 214 -20.05 0.61 1.51
N PRO A 215 -21.02 0.12 0.71
CA PRO A 215 -22.44 0.21 1.06
C PRO A 215 -22.87 -0.80 2.13
N PHE A 216 -22.04 -1.81 2.44
CA PHE A 216 -22.37 -2.87 3.40
C PHE A 216 -22.81 -2.31 4.76
N MET A 217 -22.07 -1.32 5.28
CA MET A 217 -22.38 -0.70 6.56
C MET A 217 -23.75 -0.02 6.55
N GLY A 218 -24.10 0.65 5.44
CA GLY A 218 -25.41 1.28 5.26
C GLY A 218 -26.54 0.25 5.25
N TYR A 219 -26.38 -0.84 4.49
CA TYR A 219 -27.37 -1.93 4.46
C TYR A 219 -27.52 -2.61 5.83
N LEU A 220 -26.41 -2.82 6.54
CA LEU A 220 -26.42 -3.42 7.88
C LEU A 220 -27.21 -2.56 8.87
N PHE A 221 -26.96 -1.25 8.92
CA PHE A 221 -27.68 -0.34 9.80
C PHE A 221 -29.18 -0.27 9.46
N LEU A 222 -29.54 -0.24 8.17
CA LEU A 222 -30.93 -0.27 7.72
C LEU A 222 -31.63 -1.58 8.13
N ALA A 223 -30.98 -2.73 7.95
CA ALA A 223 -31.54 -4.03 8.33
C ALA A 223 -31.75 -4.15 9.85
N VAL A 224 -30.75 -3.77 10.65
CA VAL A 224 -30.86 -3.83 12.13
C VAL A 224 -31.88 -2.80 12.63
N GLY A 225 -31.91 -1.60 12.05
CA GLY A 225 -32.86 -0.54 12.42
C GLY A 225 -34.31 -0.94 12.13
N THR A 226 -34.58 -1.52 10.95
CA THR A 226 -35.92 -2.01 10.58
C THR A 226 -36.37 -3.16 11.48
N LEU A 227 -35.49 -4.12 11.80
CA LEU A 227 -35.79 -5.21 12.73
C LEU A 227 -36.17 -4.67 14.13
N LYS A 228 -35.42 -3.69 14.65
CA LYS A 228 -35.70 -3.06 15.95
C LYS A 228 -37.01 -2.29 15.94
N LEU A 229 -37.33 -1.59 14.85
CA LEU A 229 -38.59 -0.86 14.70
C LEU A 229 -39.78 -1.84 14.76
N ILE A 230 -39.72 -2.94 14.01
CA ILE A 230 -40.77 -3.97 13.99
C ILE A 230 -40.96 -4.54 15.41
N LEU A 231 -39.86 -4.91 16.09
CA LEU A 231 -39.92 -5.42 17.46
C LEU A 231 -40.53 -4.39 18.42
N SER A 232 -40.16 -3.12 18.31
CA SER A 232 -40.71 -2.05 19.14
C SER A 232 -42.20 -1.85 18.90
N CYS A 233 -42.66 -1.88 17.65
CA CYS A 233 -44.09 -1.78 17.32
C CYS A 233 -44.87 -2.97 17.86
N ALA A 234 -44.32 -4.19 17.76
CA ALA A 234 -44.94 -5.39 18.30
C ALA A 234 -45.07 -5.33 19.83
N LEU A 235 -44.00 -4.95 20.53
CA LEU A 235 -44.01 -4.78 21.99
C LEU A 235 -44.97 -3.66 22.43
N PHE A 236 -45.01 -2.54 21.69
CA PHE A 236 -45.96 -1.45 21.95
C PHE A 236 -47.41 -1.93 21.80
N ALA A 237 -47.73 -2.63 20.72
CA ALA A 237 -49.06 -3.19 20.49
C ALA A 237 -49.45 -4.17 21.63
N VAL A 238 -48.57 -5.11 22.00
CA VAL A 238 -48.82 -6.01 23.14
C VAL A 238 -49.07 -5.20 24.42
N SER A 239 -48.24 -4.21 24.72
CA SER A 239 -48.39 -3.40 25.95
C SER A 239 -49.68 -2.56 26.00
N PHE A 240 -50.19 -2.15 24.83
CA PHE A 240 -51.38 -1.31 24.72
C PHE A 240 -52.67 -2.14 24.75
N TYR A 241 -52.68 -3.31 24.09
CA TYR A 241 -53.87 -4.17 23.99
C TYR A 241 -54.01 -5.17 25.15
N TRP A 242 -52.94 -5.47 25.90
CA TRP A 242 -52.97 -6.33 27.10
C TRP A 242 -52.98 -5.54 28.42
N ARG A 243 -53.32 -4.25 28.35
CA ARG A 243 -53.78 -3.45 29.49
C ARG A 243 -55.29 -3.33 29.45
#